data_AF-A0A9P3IYI6-F1
#
_entry.id   AF-A0A9P3IYI6-F1
#
_cell.length_a   1.000
_cell.length_b   1.000
_cell.length_c   1.000
_cell.angle_alpha   90.00
_cell.angle_beta   90.00
_cell.angle_gamma   90.00
#
_symmetry.space_group_name_H-M   'P 1'
#
loop_
_entity.id
_entity.type
_entity.pdbx_description
1 polymer ?
#
loop_
_entity_poly.entity_id
_entity_poly.type
_entity_poly.pdbx_seq_one_letter_code
_entity_poly.pdbx_strand_id
1 'polypeptide(L)'
;MASEAQQPLVSSHAQPAMASPHAQQSRQQWWKPELGFPFPSASVLACHASALLLAGIIIYWVVEFYGGVTREIHWHPLLMTIGFIIVFGQGILAYRLLPFSRPARKIAHLVINGVALVLALVGVTAVFKFYQIDSVQHLYSLHSWCGSVVLVLFACQVLLKPQLLEICPNPETLVLGRGGGVPRLTSSIRLSTFTVGTRGAAQ
;
A
#
# COMPACT_ATOMS: atom_id res chain seq x y z
N MET A 1 -29.56 -60.41 -41.80
CA MET A 1 -29.55 -59.85 -40.42
C MET A 1 -28.21 -59.18 -40.23
N ALA A 2 -28.21 -57.86 -40.32
CA ALA A 2 -27.04 -57.01 -40.20
C ALA A 2 -26.59 -56.92 -38.74
N SER A 3 -25.28 -56.92 -38.52
CA SER A 3 -24.68 -56.47 -37.26
C SER A 3 -23.44 -55.66 -37.60
N GLU A 4 -23.68 -54.41 -37.96
CA GLU A 4 -22.68 -53.38 -38.17
C GLU A 4 -22.21 -52.89 -36.80
N ALA A 5 -20.94 -53.11 -36.48
CA ALA A 5 -20.35 -52.70 -35.21
C ALA A 5 -20.04 -51.18 -35.26
N GLN A 6 -20.80 -50.40 -34.49
CA GLN A 6 -20.58 -48.97 -34.28
C GLN A 6 -19.22 -48.74 -33.59
N GLN A 7 -18.28 -48.10 -34.28
CA GLN A 7 -17.08 -47.51 -33.67
C GLN A 7 -17.46 -46.21 -32.93
N PRO A 8 -17.06 -46.00 -31.67
CA PRO A 8 -17.26 -44.73 -31.00
C PRO A 8 -16.25 -43.69 -31.53
N LEU A 9 -16.81 -42.55 -31.92
CA LEU A 9 -16.16 -41.34 -32.40
C LEU A 9 -15.13 -40.85 -31.36
N VAL A 10 -13.83 -40.98 -31.66
CA VAL A 10 -12.76 -40.34 -30.88
C VAL A 10 -12.93 -38.83 -31.03
N SER A 11 -13.43 -38.17 -29.98
CA SER A 11 -13.46 -36.72 -29.89
C SER A 11 -12.02 -36.21 -29.84
N SER A 12 -11.61 -35.50 -30.89
CA SER A 12 -10.38 -34.72 -30.94
C SER A 12 -10.32 -33.78 -29.73
N HIS A 13 -9.53 -34.16 -28.72
CA HIS A 13 -9.12 -33.24 -27.67
C HIS A 13 -8.25 -32.16 -28.32
N ALA A 14 -8.82 -30.98 -28.54
CA ALA A 14 -8.06 -29.80 -28.90
C ALA A 14 -7.00 -29.54 -27.81
N GLN A 15 -5.74 -29.83 -28.13
CA GLN A 15 -4.60 -29.40 -27.32
C GLN A 15 -4.60 -27.86 -27.30
N PRO A 16 -4.60 -27.21 -26.12
CA PRO A 16 -4.42 -25.77 -26.06
C PRO A 16 -3.02 -25.46 -26.61
N ALA A 17 -2.96 -24.56 -27.60
CA ALA A 17 -1.72 -24.12 -28.22
C ALA A 17 -0.68 -23.79 -27.14
N MET A 18 0.36 -24.62 -27.02
CA MET A 18 1.45 -24.42 -26.08
C MET A 18 2.14 -23.11 -26.46
N ALA A 19 1.93 -22.08 -25.65
CA ALA A 19 2.66 -20.81 -25.75
C ALA A 19 4.16 -21.11 -25.78
N SER A 20 4.90 -20.41 -26.64
CA SER A 20 6.33 -20.66 -26.85
C SER A 20 7.10 -20.61 -25.52
N PRO A 21 8.09 -21.51 -25.30
CA PRO A 21 8.81 -21.61 -24.02
C PRO A 21 9.42 -20.28 -23.56
N HIS A 22 9.89 -19.46 -24.50
CA HIS A 22 10.45 -18.14 -24.23
C HIS A 22 9.43 -17.13 -23.66
N ALA A 23 8.16 -17.21 -24.05
CA ALA A 23 7.10 -16.32 -23.58
C ALA A 23 6.60 -16.67 -22.17
N GLN A 24 6.77 -17.93 -21.74
CA GLN A 24 6.53 -18.33 -20.35
C GLN A 24 7.73 -18.02 -19.45
N GLN A 25 8.96 -18.16 -19.97
CA GLN A 25 10.18 -17.93 -19.19
C GLN A 25 10.35 -16.46 -18.78
N SER A 26 10.10 -15.49 -19.67
CA SER A 26 10.18 -14.06 -19.31
C SER A 26 9.16 -13.63 -18.25
N ARG A 27 7.95 -14.22 -18.28
CA ARG A 27 6.88 -13.95 -17.32
C ARG A 27 7.07 -14.58 -15.95
N GLN A 28 7.78 -15.70 -15.89
CA GLN A 28 8.02 -16.46 -14.66
C GLN A 28 9.34 -16.07 -13.96
N GLN A 29 10.23 -15.36 -14.67
CA GLN A 29 11.59 -15.08 -14.19
C GLN A 29 11.69 -13.85 -13.28
N TRP A 30 10.75 -12.90 -13.35
CA TRP A 30 10.88 -11.62 -12.61
C TRP A 30 10.65 -11.73 -11.09
N TRP A 31 10.10 -12.83 -10.58
CA TRP A 31 9.73 -12.94 -9.15
C TRP A 31 10.21 -14.22 -8.45
N LYS A 32 11.10 -15.02 -9.05
CA LYS A 32 11.54 -16.28 -8.43
C LYS A 32 12.25 -16.04 -7.09
N PRO A 33 11.75 -16.57 -5.96
CA PRO A 33 12.30 -16.35 -4.63
C PRO A 33 13.63 -17.08 -4.38
N GLU A 34 14.01 -18.01 -5.26
CA GLU A 34 15.25 -18.81 -5.14
C GLU A 34 16.53 -18.01 -5.44
N LEU A 35 16.42 -16.85 -6.12
CA LEU A 35 17.46 -15.82 -6.09
C LEU A 35 17.24 -14.98 -4.83
N GLY A 36 17.70 -15.47 -3.69
CA GLY A 36 17.92 -14.61 -2.53
C GLY A 36 18.86 -13.49 -2.94
N PHE A 37 18.35 -12.30 -3.25
CA PHE A 37 19.19 -11.15 -3.52
C PHE A 37 19.87 -10.76 -2.20
N PRO A 38 21.19 -10.95 -2.05
CA PRO A 38 21.90 -10.63 -0.81
C PRO A 38 22.08 -9.12 -0.62
N PHE A 39 21.64 -8.32 -1.59
CA PHE A 39 21.82 -6.87 -1.66
C PHE A 39 20.46 -6.17 -1.66
N PRO A 40 20.32 -4.99 -1.01
CA PRO A 40 19.11 -4.19 -1.16
C PRO A 40 18.93 -3.91 -2.66
N SER A 41 17.81 -4.37 -3.23
CA SER A 41 17.54 -4.13 -4.65
C SER A 41 17.69 -2.64 -4.95
N ALA A 42 18.15 -2.27 -6.15
CA ALA A 42 18.44 -0.87 -6.50
C ALA A 42 17.29 0.09 -6.14
N SER A 43 16.05 -0.38 -6.21
CA SER A 43 14.84 0.34 -5.79
C SER A 43 14.84 0.76 -4.31
N VAL A 44 15.37 -0.08 -3.43
CA VAL A 44 15.44 0.16 -1.97
C VAL A 44 16.50 1.20 -1.67
N LEU A 45 17.68 1.08 -2.27
CA LEU A 45 18.72 2.08 -2.14
C LEU A 45 18.25 3.44 -2.66
N ALA A 46 17.55 3.46 -3.80
CA ALA A 46 16.94 4.68 -4.33
C ALA A 46 15.92 5.31 -3.36
N CYS A 47 15.10 4.49 -2.68
CA CYS A 47 14.14 4.98 -1.68
C CYS A 47 14.82 5.55 -0.42
N HIS A 48 15.92 4.96 0.04
CA HIS A 48 16.67 5.51 1.18
C HIS A 48 17.41 6.78 0.77
N ALA A 49 18.04 6.78 -0.41
CA ALA A 49 18.73 7.94 -0.95
C ALA A 49 17.77 9.12 -1.16
N SER A 50 16.57 8.88 -1.71
CA SER A 50 15.57 9.94 -1.89
C SER A 50 15.08 10.51 -0.56
N ALA A 51 14.89 9.67 0.46
CA ALA A 51 14.54 10.12 1.80
C ALA A 51 15.64 10.98 2.44
N LEU A 52 16.90 10.57 2.34
CA LEU A 52 18.04 11.34 2.84
C LEU A 52 18.20 12.67 2.07
N LEU A 53 18.00 12.64 0.76
CA LEU A 53 18.03 13.84 -0.08
C LEU A 53 16.94 14.83 0.33
N LEU A 54 15.70 14.37 0.51
CA LEU A 54 14.59 15.23 0.96
C LEU A 54 14.85 15.79 2.37
N ALA A 55 15.40 14.98 3.27
CA ALA A 55 15.80 15.45 4.61
C ALA A 55 16.88 16.55 4.52
N GLY A 56 17.90 16.36 3.68
CA GLY A 56 18.95 17.35 3.46
C GLY A 56 18.41 18.64 2.86
N ILE A 57 17.52 18.55 1.86
CA ILE A 57 16.91 19.71 1.21
C ILE A 57 16.08 20.53 2.20
N ILE A 58 15.21 19.88 3.01
CA ILE A 58 14.36 20.63 3.95
C ILE A 58 15.19 21.27 5.07
N ILE A 59 16.22 20.59 5.56
CA ILE A 59 17.13 21.14 6.58
C ILE A 59 17.90 22.32 6.00
N TYR A 60 18.48 22.16 4.81
CA TYR A 60 19.19 23.24 4.11
C TYR A 60 18.28 24.46 3.92
N TRP A 61 17.05 24.25 3.45
CA TRP A 61 16.09 25.33 3.25
C TRP A 61 15.76 26.08 4.54
N VAL A 62 15.55 25.35 5.64
CA VAL A 62 15.28 25.98 6.96
C VAL A 62 16.49 26.73 7.50
N VAL A 63 17.71 26.21 7.34
CA VAL A 63 18.92 26.87 7.82
C VAL A 63 19.23 28.11 6.99
N GLU A 64 19.22 28.01 5.66
CA GLU A 64 19.64 29.07 4.77
C GLU A 64 18.62 30.22 4.70
N PHE A 65 17.33 29.91 4.49
CA PHE A 65 16.32 30.94 4.26
C PHE A 65 15.73 31.52 5.55
N TYR A 66 15.80 30.79 6.67
CA TYR A 66 15.21 31.22 7.94
C TYR A 66 16.22 31.42 9.07
N GLY A 67 17.52 31.20 8.80
CA GLY A 67 18.56 31.24 9.83
C GLY A 67 18.41 30.15 10.88
N GLY A 68 17.68 29.07 10.56
CA GLY A 68 17.35 27.98 11.48
C GLY A 68 15.91 27.97 12.00
N VAL A 69 15.66 27.13 13.01
CA VAL A 69 14.32 26.89 13.55
C VAL A 69 13.99 27.88 14.68
N THR A 70 13.86 29.15 14.30
CA THR A 70 13.70 30.27 15.25
C THR A 70 12.25 30.54 15.64
N ARG A 71 11.28 30.18 14.80
CA ARG A 71 9.85 30.43 15.01
C ARG A 71 9.04 29.13 14.92
N GLU A 72 7.95 29.07 15.68
CA GLU A 72 7.05 27.91 15.74
C GLU A 72 6.55 27.46 14.35
N ILE A 73 6.37 28.40 13.42
CA ILE A 73 5.94 28.09 12.05
C ILE A 73 6.98 27.35 11.20
N HIS A 74 8.28 27.43 11.54
CA HIS A 74 9.34 26.69 10.81
C HIS A 74 9.38 25.21 11.21
N TRP A 75 8.93 24.88 12.43
CA TRP A 75 8.80 23.49 12.88
C TRP A 75 7.75 22.74 12.07
N HIS A 76 6.72 23.43 11.57
CA HIS A 76 5.65 22.79 10.82
C HIS A 76 6.13 22.06 9.55
N PRO A 77 6.74 22.73 8.55
CA PRO A 77 7.20 22.05 7.34
C PRO A 77 8.31 21.03 7.66
N LEU A 78 9.18 21.30 8.64
CA LEU A 78 10.25 20.39 9.02
C LEU A 78 9.70 19.07 9.61
N LEU A 79 8.80 19.17 10.59
CA LEU A 79 8.20 17.99 11.24
C LEU A 79 7.23 17.26 10.31
N MET A 80 6.51 17.97 9.44
CA MET A 80 5.66 17.35 8.42
C MET A 80 6.48 16.58 7.40
N THR A 81 7.56 17.15 6.87
CA THR A 81 8.38 16.47 5.87
C THR A 81 9.13 15.29 6.48
N ILE A 82 9.75 15.47 7.65
CA ILE A 82 10.52 14.40 8.29
C ILE A 82 9.58 13.30 8.82
N GLY A 83 8.59 13.66 9.63
CA GLY A 83 7.68 12.70 10.24
C GLY A 83 6.70 12.10 9.25
N PHE A 84 5.89 12.93 8.61
CA PHE A 84 4.74 12.48 7.82
C PHE A 84 5.11 12.00 6.41
N ILE A 85 6.18 12.52 5.79
CA ILE A 85 6.60 12.07 4.46
C ILE A 85 7.69 11.00 4.57
N ILE A 86 8.80 11.32 5.23
CA ILE A 86 9.98 10.44 5.24
C ILE A 86 9.76 9.22 6.15
N VAL A 87 9.48 9.41 7.44
CA VAL A 87 9.36 8.30 8.38
C VAL A 87 8.16 7.40 8.04
N PHE A 88 7.02 7.99 7.69
CA PHE A 88 5.86 7.24 7.20
C PHE A 88 6.19 6.40 5.94
N GLY A 89 6.84 7.00 4.94
CA GLY A 89 7.23 6.31 3.72
C GLY A 89 8.17 5.13 3.98
N GLN A 90 9.17 5.32 4.85
CA GLN A 90 10.07 4.24 5.28
C GLN A 90 9.33 3.16 6.08
N GLY A 91 8.34 3.54 6.90
CA GLY A 91 7.50 2.59 7.65
C GLY A 91 6.67 1.67 6.75
N ILE A 92 6.18 2.16 5.61
CA ILE A 92 5.49 1.32 4.61
C ILE A 92 6.47 0.32 3.97
N LEU A 93 7.68 0.78 3.62
CA LEU A 93 8.70 -0.06 3.00
C LEU A 93 9.25 -1.11 3.97
N ALA A 94 9.33 -0.82 5.27
CA ALA A 94 9.84 -1.72 6.29
C ALA A 94 9.20 -3.13 6.25
N TYR A 95 7.91 -3.25 5.89
CA TYR A 95 7.24 -4.55 5.78
C TYR A 95 7.79 -5.47 4.67
N ARG A 96 8.40 -4.87 3.63
CA ARG A 96 9.05 -5.59 2.52
C ARG A 96 10.53 -5.82 2.75
N LEU A 97 11.18 -4.92 3.48
CA LEU A 97 12.64 -4.90 3.63
C LEU A 97 13.15 -5.71 4.80
N LEU A 98 12.36 -5.80 5.88
CA LEU A 98 12.79 -6.48 7.09
C LEU A 98 12.67 -8.00 6.92
N PRO A 99 13.76 -8.78 7.04
CA PRO A 99 13.74 -10.24 6.94
C PRO A 99 13.20 -10.89 8.23
N PHE A 100 12.21 -10.26 8.89
CA PHE A 100 11.64 -10.75 10.14
C PHE A 100 10.38 -11.59 9.91
N SER A 101 10.00 -12.31 10.97
CA SER A 101 8.72 -13.03 11.03
C SER A 101 7.54 -12.08 10.74
N ARG A 102 6.46 -12.64 10.18
CA ARG A 102 5.22 -11.89 9.91
C ARG A 102 4.74 -11.02 11.09
N PRO A 103 4.70 -11.50 12.35
CA PRO A 103 4.28 -10.67 13.48
C PRO A 103 5.26 -9.54 13.77
N ALA A 104 6.57 -9.81 13.75
CA ALA A 104 7.60 -8.78 14.00
C ALA A 104 7.53 -7.64 12.97
N ARG A 105 7.30 -7.95 11.68
CA ARG A 105 7.10 -6.94 10.64
C ARG A 105 5.85 -6.08 10.85
N LYS A 106 4.75 -6.66 11.36
CA LYS A 106 3.53 -5.92 11.69
C LYS A 106 3.79 -4.92 12.82
N ILE A 107 4.48 -5.36 13.88
CA ILE A 107 4.82 -4.50 15.02
C ILE A 107 5.76 -3.37 14.57
N ALA A 108 6.82 -3.69 13.83
CA ALA A 108 7.75 -2.68 13.32
C ALA A 108 7.03 -1.63 12.46
N HIS A 109 6.16 -2.07 11.54
CA HIS A 109 5.34 -1.16 10.74
C HIS A 109 4.44 -0.29 11.62
N LEU A 110 3.79 -0.85 12.64
CA LEU A 110 2.93 -0.10 13.53
C LEU A 110 3.72 0.95 14.34
N VAL A 111 4.86 0.57 14.92
CA VAL A 111 5.70 1.46 15.72
C VAL A 111 6.25 2.61 14.88
N ILE A 112 6.80 2.33 13.70
CA ILE A 112 7.37 3.38 12.82
C ILE A 112 6.27 4.37 12.39
N ASN A 113 5.10 3.88 12.01
CA ASN A 113 3.99 4.77 11.63
C ASN A 113 3.37 5.51 12.83
N GLY A 114 3.43 4.92 14.03
CA GLY A 114 3.07 5.60 15.28
C GLY A 114 3.98 6.79 15.57
N VAL A 115 5.30 6.62 15.42
CA VAL A 115 6.26 7.72 15.55
C VAL A 115 6.01 8.80 14.50
N ALA A 116 5.74 8.42 13.24
CA ALA A 116 5.38 9.37 12.19
C ALA A 116 4.12 10.18 12.53
N LEU A 117 3.11 9.54 13.12
CA LEU A 117 1.88 10.21 13.56
C LEU A 117 2.15 11.22 14.68
N VAL A 118 2.93 10.85 15.69
CA VAL A 118 3.29 11.77 16.79
C VAL A 118 4.04 12.99 16.25
N LEU A 119 5.03 12.79 15.37
CA LEU A 119 5.76 13.89 14.73
C LEU A 119 4.84 14.81 13.93
N ALA A 120 3.89 14.25 13.17
CA ALA A 120 2.89 15.01 12.44
C ALA A 120 1.97 15.82 13.39
N LEU A 121 1.50 15.22 14.48
CA LEU A 121 0.70 15.94 15.48
C LEU A 121 1.47 17.12 16.07
N VAL A 122 2.73 16.92 16.46
CA VAL A 122 3.59 18.02 16.95
C VAL A 122 3.74 19.12 15.89
N GLY A 123 4.00 18.76 14.63
CA GLY A 123 4.10 19.72 13.53
C GLY A 123 2.82 20.53 13.30
N VAL A 124 1.63 19.93 13.48
CA VAL A 124 0.36 20.67 13.41
C VAL A 124 0.19 21.58 14.63
N THR A 125 0.51 21.11 15.84
CA THR A 125 0.39 21.94 17.05
C THR A 125 1.27 23.19 16.99
N ALA A 126 2.43 23.13 16.32
CA ALA A 126 3.31 24.28 16.11
C ALA A 126 2.62 25.40 15.31
N VAL A 127 1.83 25.06 14.27
CA VAL A 127 1.04 26.02 13.49
C VAL A 127 -0.10 26.62 14.32
N PHE A 128 -0.80 25.80 15.09
CA PHE A 128 -1.87 26.30 15.95
C PHE A 128 -1.34 27.27 17.00
N LYS A 129 -0.20 26.96 17.64
CA LYS A 129 0.47 27.87 18.57
C LYS A 129 0.87 29.18 17.89
N PHE A 130 1.40 29.12 16.66
CA PHE A 130 1.76 30.31 15.90
C PHE A 130 0.56 31.22 15.64
N TYR A 131 -0.56 30.67 15.15
CA TYR A 131 -1.77 31.46 14.89
C TYR A 131 -2.44 31.99 16.17
N GLN A 132 -2.31 31.28 17.30
CA GLN A 132 -2.77 31.77 18.60
C GLN A 132 -1.99 33.00 19.06
N ILE A 133 -0.67 33.01 18.85
CA ILE A 133 0.20 34.15 19.20
C ILE A 133 -0.06 35.34 18.26
N ASP A 134 -0.23 35.08 16.96
CA ASP A 134 -0.37 36.13 15.94
C ASP A 134 -1.84 36.58 15.74
N SER A 135 -2.80 35.99 16.45
CA SER A 135 -4.24 36.34 16.40
C SER A 135 -4.89 36.30 15.00
N VAL A 136 -4.35 35.47 14.11
CA VAL A 136 -4.87 35.27 12.74
C VAL A 136 -5.82 34.08 12.71
N GLN A 137 -6.87 34.16 11.88
CA GLN A 137 -7.86 33.09 11.73
C GLN A 137 -7.23 31.77 11.28
N HIS A 138 -7.67 30.66 11.88
CA HIS A 138 -7.21 29.31 11.55
C HIS A 138 -7.91 28.75 10.29
N LEU A 139 -7.29 27.77 9.63
CA LEU A 139 -7.92 26.88 8.63
C LEU A 139 -8.57 27.56 7.40
N TYR A 140 -8.17 28.77 7.01
CA TYR A 140 -8.79 29.45 5.85
C TYR A 140 -8.28 28.92 4.49
N SER A 141 -7.14 28.22 4.46
CA SER A 141 -6.54 27.73 3.23
C SER A 141 -6.98 26.30 2.90
N LEU A 142 -7.10 26.00 1.60
CA LEU A 142 -7.35 24.65 1.10
C LEU A 142 -6.30 23.64 1.61
N HIS A 143 -5.04 24.08 1.72
CA HIS A 143 -3.94 23.27 2.23
C HIS A 143 -4.24 22.76 3.65
N SER A 144 -4.78 23.63 4.51
CA SER A 144 -5.11 23.27 5.88
C SER A 144 -6.28 22.29 5.96
N TRP A 145 -7.28 22.43 5.08
CA TRP A 145 -8.39 21.48 4.99
C TRP A 145 -7.92 20.10 4.51
N CYS A 146 -7.22 20.05 3.38
CA CYS A 146 -6.69 18.79 2.84
C CYS A 146 -5.71 18.14 3.81
N GLY A 147 -4.80 18.91 4.41
CA GLY A 147 -3.84 18.42 5.38
C GLY A 147 -4.51 17.84 6.63
N SER A 148 -5.54 18.51 7.14
CA SER A 148 -6.31 18.02 8.31
C SER A 148 -7.04 16.72 7.99
N VAL A 149 -7.69 16.62 6.83
CA VAL A 149 -8.36 15.38 6.39
C VAL A 149 -7.37 14.23 6.28
N VAL A 150 -6.21 14.45 5.64
CA VAL A 150 -5.16 13.43 5.48
C VAL A 150 -4.62 12.98 6.84
N LEU A 151 -4.39 13.92 7.77
CA LEU A 151 -3.90 13.61 9.10
C LEU A 151 -4.91 12.77 9.90
N VAL A 152 -6.20 13.11 9.83
CA VAL A 152 -7.27 12.34 10.47
C VAL A 152 -7.35 10.93 9.90
N LEU A 153 -7.33 10.79 8.56
CA LEU A 153 -7.33 9.47 7.91
C LEU A 153 -6.10 8.65 8.29
N PHE A 154 -4.92 9.28 8.37
CA PHE A 154 -3.70 8.62 8.81
C PHE A 154 -3.78 8.17 10.27
N ALA A 155 -4.28 9.02 11.17
CA ALA A 155 -4.52 8.67 12.57
C ALA A 155 -5.47 7.47 12.69
N CYS A 156 -6.60 7.49 11.98
CA CYS A 156 -7.53 6.37 11.90
C CYS A 156 -6.83 5.10 11.41
N GLN A 157 -5.97 5.21 10.39
CA GLN A 157 -5.25 4.07 9.83
C GLN A 157 -4.28 3.44 10.84
N VAL A 158 -3.59 4.24 11.65
CA VAL A 158 -2.64 3.76 12.67
C VAL A 158 -3.37 3.19 13.89
N LEU A 159 -4.46 3.83 14.33
CA LEU A 159 -5.22 3.43 15.53
C LEU A 159 -6.13 2.21 15.30
N LEU A 160 -6.71 2.06 14.11
CA LEU A 160 -7.61 0.93 13.81
C LEU A 160 -6.85 -0.38 13.50
N LYS A 161 -5.64 -0.30 12.95
CA LYS A 161 -4.82 -1.47 12.61
C LYS A 161 -4.55 -2.44 13.78
N PRO A 162 -4.16 -1.98 14.99
CA PRO A 162 -3.95 -2.88 16.12
C PRO A 162 -5.23 -3.58 16.58
N GLN A 163 -6.36 -2.85 16.64
CA GLN A 163 -7.68 -3.41 17.00
C GLN A 163 -8.11 -4.54 16.04
N LEU A 164 -7.88 -4.36 14.74
CA LEU A 164 -8.17 -5.40 13.74
C LEU A 164 -7.29 -6.65 13.87
N LEU A 165 -6.06 -6.50 14.37
CA LEU A 165 -5.14 -7.62 14.60
C LEU A 165 -5.51 -8.44 15.84
N GLU A 166 -6.10 -7.82 16.85
CA GLU A 166 -6.62 -8.52 18.04
C GLU A 166 -7.93 -9.28 17.74
N ILE A 167 -8.80 -8.71 16.90
CA ILE A 167 -10.06 -9.37 16.49
C ILE A 167 -9.80 -10.57 15.56
N CYS A 168 -8.70 -10.57 14.81
CA CYS A 168 -8.35 -11.66 13.88
C CYS A 168 -6.88 -12.10 14.07
N PRO A 169 -6.57 -12.85 15.13
CA PRO A 169 -5.21 -13.32 15.40
C PRO A 169 -4.72 -14.32 14.34
N ASN A 170 -5.62 -15.02 13.64
CA ASN A 170 -5.26 -15.94 12.55
C ASN A 170 -6.42 -16.16 11.56
N PRO A 171 -6.24 -15.96 10.24
CA PRO A 171 -7.24 -16.35 9.24
C PRO A 171 -7.42 -17.88 9.14
N GLU A 172 -6.44 -18.69 9.56
CA GLU A 172 -6.56 -20.16 9.54
C GLU A 172 -7.46 -20.70 10.66
N THR A 173 -7.53 -20.03 11.81
CA THR A 173 -8.50 -20.38 12.86
C THR A 173 -9.93 -19.98 12.49
N LEU A 174 -10.13 -18.99 11.61
CA LEU A 174 -11.45 -18.64 11.08
C LEU A 174 -11.95 -19.64 10.01
N VAL A 175 -11.03 -20.29 9.29
CA VAL A 175 -11.37 -21.36 8.34
C VAL A 175 -11.67 -22.67 9.09
N LEU A 176 -10.91 -22.98 10.14
CA LEU A 176 -11.14 -24.17 10.97
C LEU A 176 -12.29 -24.01 11.98
N GLY A 177 -12.68 -22.78 12.31
CA GLY A 177 -13.86 -22.46 13.13
C GLY A 177 -15.18 -22.39 12.35
N ARG A 178 -15.17 -22.56 11.03
CA ARG A 178 -16.36 -22.51 10.18
C ARG A 178 -16.65 -23.88 9.54
N GLY A 179 -16.73 -24.90 10.39
CA GLY A 179 -17.42 -26.17 10.10
C GLY A 179 -18.95 -26.03 10.14
N GLY A 180 -19.49 -24.89 9.71
CA GLY A 180 -20.91 -24.59 9.64
C GLY A 180 -21.17 -23.72 8.42
N GLY A 181 -21.83 -24.30 7.43
CA GLY A 181 -21.94 -23.78 6.07
C GLY A 181 -22.33 -22.31 6.00
N VAL A 182 -21.53 -21.54 5.27
CA VAL A 182 -21.97 -20.24 4.74
C VAL A 182 -21.76 -20.26 3.24
N PRO A 183 -22.84 -20.07 2.44
CA PRO A 183 -22.72 -20.06 1.00
C PRO A 183 -21.79 -18.92 0.56
N ARG A 184 -20.81 -19.31 -0.26
CA ARG A 184 -19.81 -18.48 -0.90
C ARG A 184 -20.50 -17.60 -1.94
N LEU A 185 -21.02 -16.44 -1.52
CA LEU A 185 -21.73 -15.50 -2.38
C LEU A 185 -21.00 -14.16 -2.54
N THR A 186 -19.71 -14.15 -2.87
CA THR A 186 -19.05 -12.94 -3.40
C THR A 186 -17.88 -13.29 -4.32
N SER A 187 -18.16 -13.96 -5.45
CA SER A 187 -17.21 -14.05 -6.58
C SER A 187 -17.91 -14.16 -7.94
N SER A 188 -19.08 -13.52 -8.09
CA SER A 188 -19.85 -13.53 -9.35
C SER A 188 -20.12 -12.12 -9.93
N ILE A 189 -19.53 -11.05 -9.41
CA ILE A 189 -19.83 -9.66 -9.86
C ILE A 189 -18.79 -9.10 -10.87
N ARG A 190 -17.86 -9.91 -11.41
CA ARG A 190 -16.83 -9.34 -12.33
C ARG A 190 -16.60 -9.99 -13.67
N LEU A 191 -17.42 -10.93 -14.13
CA LEU A 191 -17.23 -11.50 -15.46
C LEU A 191 -18.54 -11.96 -16.10
N SER A 192 -19.41 -11.03 -16.48
CA SER A 192 -20.47 -11.26 -17.48
C SER A 192 -21.00 -9.92 -18.00
N THR A 193 -21.15 -9.83 -19.32
CA THR A 193 -21.97 -8.85 -20.05
C THR A 193 -21.31 -7.53 -20.48
N PHE A 194 -20.28 -7.62 -21.31
CA PHE A 194 -20.13 -6.65 -22.41
C PHE A 194 -19.69 -7.34 -23.71
N THR A 195 -20.60 -8.14 -24.26
CA THR A 195 -20.57 -8.55 -25.67
C THR A 195 -22.01 -8.78 -26.15
N VAL A 196 -22.77 -7.71 -26.38
CA VAL A 196 -23.96 -7.80 -27.24
C VAL A 196 -23.48 -7.56 -28.66
N GLY A 197 -23.36 -8.69 -29.37
CA GLY A 197 -23.03 -8.74 -30.78
C GLY A 197 -24.18 -8.26 -31.66
N THR A 198 -23.77 -7.60 -32.72
CA THR A 198 -24.43 -7.43 -34.01
C THR A 198 -25.23 -8.66 -34.47
N ARG A 199 -26.47 -8.45 -34.94
CA ARG A 199 -27.05 -9.00 -36.20
C ARG A 199 -28.56 -8.69 -36.29
N GLY A 200 -29.00 -8.11 -37.41
CA GLY A 200 -30.40 -8.19 -37.86
C GLY A 200 -31.01 -6.90 -38.38
N ALA A 201 -30.56 -6.40 -39.53
CA ALA A 201 -31.34 -5.46 -40.35
C ALA A 201 -31.03 -5.74 -41.84
N ALA A 202 -31.74 -6.72 -42.38
CA ALA A 202 -31.85 -6.99 -43.82
C ALA A 202 -33.30 -7.41 -44.06
N GLN A 203 -34.13 -6.43 -44.40
CA GLN A 203 -35.36 -6.53 -45.18
C GLN A 203 -35.79 -5.11 -45.57
#